data_AF-A0A0J6BIR0-F1
#
_entry.id   AF-A0A0J6BIR0-F1
#
_cell.length_a   1.000
_cell.length_b   1.000
_cell.length_c   1.000
_cell.angle_alpha   90.00
_cell.angle_beta   90.00
_cell.angle_gamma   90.00
#
_symmetry.space_group_name_H-M   'P 1'
#
loop_
_entity.id
_entity.type
_entity.pdbx_description
1 polymer ?
#
loop_
_entity_poly.entity_id
_entity_poly.type
_entity_poly.pdbx_seq_one_letter_code
_entity_poly.pdbx_strand_id
1 'polypeptide(L)'
;MGPQLPPLSASQLETLLACLDPQLQGFGGADCWLADARAYLHRLNGDGLENPSVAALHVWLDAWAKAEGNRETLRLALQVLQQQGSGA
;
A
#
# COMPACT_ATOMS: atom_id res chain seq x y z
N MET A 1 17.87 5.59 2.02
CA MET A 1 16.77 5.94 2.94
C MET A 1 15.50 5.96 2.11
N GLY A 2 14.63 4.95 2.24
CA GLY A 2 13.34 4.94 1.53
C GLY A 2 12.39 5.98 2.12
N PRO A 3 11.34 6.39 1.38
CA PRO A 3 10.32 7.28 1.92
C PRO A 3 9.71 6.64 3.18
N GLN A 4 9.44 7.45 4.22
CA GLN A 4 8.85 6.94 5.47
C GLN A 4 7.35 6.70 5.28
N LEU A 5 6.87 5.50 5.63
CA LEU A 5 5.47 5.13 5.46
C LEU A 5 4.59 6.07 6.29
N PRO A 6 3.53 6.68 5.70
CA PRO A 6 2.59 7.47 6.49
C PRO A 6 1.85 6.60 7.51
N PRO A 7 1.29 7.20 8.57
CA PRO A 7 0.50 6.46 9.55
C PRO A 7 -0.70 5.81 8.88
N LEU A 8 -0.73 4.48 8.93
CA LEU A 8 -1.79 3.64 8.38
C LEU A 8 -2.64 3.05 9.49
N SER A 9 -3.95 3.03 9.28
CA SER A 9 -4.86 2.21 10.10
C SER A 9 -4.66 0.72 9.78
N ALA A 10 -4.95 -0.16 10.73
CA ALA A 10 -4.86 -1.62 10.55
C ALA A 10 -5.58 -2.08 9.26
N SER A 11 -6.80 -1.57 9.01
CA SER A 11 -7.57 -1.90 7.80
C SER A 11 -6.90 -1.44 6.50
N GLN A 12 -6.20 -0.29 6.51
CA GLN A 12 -5.47 0.20 5.34
C GLN A 12 -4.22 -0.65 5.07
N LEU A 13 -3.55 -1.08 6.15
CA LEU A 13 -2.37 -1.95 6.09
C LEU A 13 -2.72 -3.35 5.56
N GLU A 14 -3.76 -3.98 6.11
CA GLU A 14 -4.28 -5.28 5.63
C GLU A 14 -4.69 -5.22 4.16
N THR A 15 -5.35 -4.14 3.77
CA THR A 15 -5.80 -3.94 2.38
C THR A 15 -4.61 -3.78 1.43
N LEU A 16 -3.60 -2.99 1.79
CA LEU A 16 -2.37 -2.88 0.99
C LEU A 16 -1.67 -4.22 0.85
N LEU A 17 -1.56 -4.98 1.94
CA LEU A 17 -0.97 -6.32 1.93
C LEU A 17 -1.74 -7.26 1.00
N ALA A 18 -3.07 -7.17 0.99
CA ALA A 18 -3.90 -7.92 0.05
C ALA A 18 -3.60 -7.53 -1.40
N CYS A 19 -3.56 -6.24 -1.76
CA CYS A 19 -3.23 -5.79 -3.12
C CYS A 19 -1.82 -6.21 -3.58
N LEU A 20 -0.89 -6.38 -2.65
CA LEU A 20 0.48 -6.82 -2.93
C LEU A 20 0.63 -8.34 -2.96
N ASP A 21 -0.45 -9.09 -2.73
CA ASP A 21 -0.39 -10.54 -2.67
C ASP A 21 -0.08 -11.14 -4.06
N PRO A 22 1.00 -11.93 -4.18
CA PRO A 22 1.40 -12.52 -5.45
C PRO A 22 0.42 -13.58 -5.99
N GLN A 23 -0.49 -14.10 -5.15
CA GLN A 23 -1.52 -15.05 -5.55
C GLN A 23 -2.76 -14.35 -6.14
N LEU A 24 -2.91 -13.03 -5.95
CA LEU A 24 -3.86 -12.22 -6.73
C LEU A 24 -3.30 -12.00 -8.15
N GLN A 25 -3.14 -13.07 -8.94
CA GLN A 25 -2.78 -13.01 -10.36
C GLN A 25 -3.93 -12.54 -11.26
N GLY A 26 -4.88 -11.77 -10.73
CA GLY A 26 -6.15 -11.44 -11.39
C GLY A 26 -6.19 -10.08 -12.08
N PHE A 27 -5.32 -9.14 -11.71
CA PHE A 27 -5.39 -7.76 -12.21
C PHE A 27 -4.04 -7.33 -12.80
N GLY A 28 -3.85 -7.71 -14.07
CA GLY A 28 -2.76 -7.21 -14.91
C GLY A 28 -1.35 -7.75 -14.56
N GLY A 29 -0.42 -7.61 -15.50
CA GLY A 29 0.94 -8.17 -15.40
C GLY A 29 1.73 -7.65 -14.20
N ALA A 30 3.00 -8.07 -14.09
CA ALA A 30 3.89 -7.76 -12.97
C ALA A 30 4.01 -6.26 -12.58
N ASP A 31 3.54 -5.34 -13.42
CA ASP A 31 3.49 -3.89 -13.23
C ASP A 31 2.14 -3.32 -12.72
N CYS A 32 1.07 -4.13 -12.66
CA CYS A 32 -0.27 -3.61 -12.39
C CYS A 32 -0.62 -3.48 -10.91
N TRP A 33 0.16 -4.08 -10.00
CA TRP A 33 -0.10 -4.03 -8.55
C TRP A 33 -0.14 -2.60 -7.97
N LEU A 34 0.62 -1.66 -8.57
CA LEU A 34 0.59 -0.24 -8.19
C LEU A 34 -0.73 0.43 -8.58
N ALA A 35 -1.26 0.07 -9.75
CA ALA A 35 -2.54 0.57 -10.24
C ALA A 35 -3.70 0.00 -9.39
N ASP A 36 -3.64 -1.28 -9.04
CA ASP A 36 -4.62 -1.90 -8.14
C ASP A 36 -4.57 -1.30 -6.74
N ALA A 37 -3.38 -1.14 -6.16
CA ALA A 37 -3.21 -0.47 -4.88
C ALA A 37 -3.83 0.94 -4.90
N ARG A 38 -3.57 1.73 -5.96
CA ARG A 38 -4.18 3.06 -6.14
C ARG A 38 -5.70 3.00 -6.27
N ALA A 39 -6.23 2.12 -7.12
CA ALA A 39 -7.67 2.00 -7.34
C ALA A 39 -8.40 1.60 -6.05
N TYR A 40 -7.79 0.72 -5.25
CA TYR A 40 -8.37 0.26 -4.00
C TYR A 40 -8.25 1.30 -2.88
N LEU A 41 -7.14 2.02 -2.81
CA LEU A 41 -6.99 3.17 -1.92
C LEU A 41 -7.99 4.29 -2.25
N HIS A 42 -8.24 4.53 -3.54
CA HIS A 42 -9.27 5.45 -3.99
C HIS A 42 -10.67 5.00 -3.54
N ARG A 43 -10.98 3.70 -3.57
CA ARG A 43 -12.22 3.14 -3.00
C ARG A 43 -12.31 3.30 -1.48
N LEU A 44 -11.20 3.07 -0.76
CA LEU A 44 -11.11 3.25 0.70
C LEU A 44 -11.33 4.69 1.13
N ASN A 45 -10.95 5.65 0.29
CA ASN A 45 -11.21 7.07 0.53
C ASN A 45 -12.71 7.41 0.53
N GLY A 46 -13.55 6.53 -0.03
CA GLY A 46 -14.98 6.76 -0.19
C GLY A 46 -15.27 7.91 -1.15
N ASP A 47 -16.52 8.02 -1.55
CA ASP A 47 -17.08 8.96 -2.53
C ASP A 47 -17.01 10.44 -2.06
N GLY A 48 -15.80 10.98 -1.83
CA GLY A 48 -15.57 12.41 -1.55
C GLY A 48 -15.11 12.80 -0.14
N LEU A 49 -14.71 11.86 0.73
CA LEU A 49 -13.99 12.21 1.95
C LEU A 49 -12.49 12.21 1.66
N GLU A 50 -11.89 13.38 1.45
CA GLU A 50 -10.45 13.52 1.32
C GLU A 50 -9.76 13.05 2.62
N ASN A 51 -9.32 11.80 2.67
CA ASN A 51 -8.49 11.31 3.75
C ASN A 51 -7.03 11.69 3.44
N PRO A 52 -6.43 12.64 4.19
CA PRO A 52 -5.07 13.10 3.93
C PRO A 52 -4.04 11.94 4.03
N SER A 53 -4.34 10.90 4.81
CA SER A 53 -3.49 9.71 4.90
C SER A 53 -3.47 8.90 3.60
N VAL A 54 -4.58 8.83 2.86
CA VAL A 54 -4.64 8.13 1.56
C VAL A 54 -3.87 8.90 0.49
N ALA A 55 -3.99 10.22 0.47
CA ALA A 55 -3.22 11.07 -0.44
C ALA A 55 -1.71 10.96 -0.18
N ALA A 56 -1.30 11.01 1.10
CA ALA A 56 0.10 10.81 1.49
C ALA A 56 0.61 9.42 1.08
N LEU A 57 -0.23 8.39 1.18
CA LEU A 57 0.12 7.03 0.80
C LEU A 57 0.25 6.86 -0.73
N HIS A 58 -0.59 7.53 -1.52
CA HIS A 58 -0.42 7.57 -2.98
C HIS A 58 0.91 8.20 -3.39
N VAL A 59 1.27 9.32 -2.77
CA VAL A 59 2.56 10.01 -3.02
C VAL A 59 3.72 9.10 -2.60
N TRP A 60 3.58 8.42 -1.45
CA TRP A 60 4.57 7.48 -0.95
C TRP A 60 4.78 6.30 -1.90
N LEU A 61 3.71 5.68 -2.40
CA LEU A 61 3.79 4.57 -3.36
C LEU A 61 4.44 5.00 -4.68
N ASP A 62 4.17 6.22 -5.15
CA ASP A 62 4.82 6.79 -6.33
C ASP A 62 6.32 6.98 -6.12
N ALA A 63 6.71 7.52 -4.95
CA ALA A 63 8.12 7.68 -4.57
C ALA A 63 8.82 6.31 -4.41
N TRP A 64 8.14 5.32 -3.87
CA TRP A 64 8.65 3.95 -3.74
C TRP A 64 8.89 3.32 -5.11
N ALA A 65 7.93 3.43 -6.03
CA ALA A 65 8.06 2.94 -7.40
C ALA A 65 9.20 3.64 -8.17
N LYS A 66 9.31 4.97 -8.03
CA LYS A 66 10.40 5.77 -8.63
C LYS A 66 11.79 5.42 -8.09
N ALA A 67 11.87 4.94 -6.85
CA ALA A 67 13.11 4.45 -6.26
C ALA A 67 13.43 2.99 -6.64
N GLU A 68 12.76 2.44 -7.68
CA GLU A 68 12.87 1.04 -8.09
C GLU A 68 12.52 0.06 -6.96
N GLY A 69 11.66 0.50 -6.03
CA GLY A 69 11.19 -0.28 -4.91
C GLY A 69 10.34 -1.45 -5.40
N ASN A 70 10.78 -2.68 -5.11
CA ASN A 70 10.06 -3.88 -5.52
C ASN A 70 8.84 -4.16 -4.61
N ARG A 71 7.91 -4.98 -5.14
CA ARG A 71 6.69 -5.39 -4.44
C ARG A 71 6.96 -6.23 -3.19
N GLU A 72 7.95 -7.11 -3.24
CA GLU A 72 8.26 -8.04 -2.14
C GLU A 72 8.79 -7.33 -0.90
N THR A 73 9.70 -6.38 -1.08
CA THR A 73 10.24 -5.50 -0.05
C THR A 73 9.15 -4.62 0.54
N LEU A 74 8.23 -4.10 -0.29
CA LEU A 74 7.08 -3.36 0.21
C LEU A 74 6.17 -4.25 1.09
N ARG A 75 5.85 -5.46 0.62
CA ARG A 75 5.07 -6.44 1.38
C ARG A 75 5.73 -6.78 2.70
N LEU A 76 7.04 -7.05 2.70
CA LEU A 76 7.80 -7.32 3.92
C LEU A 76 7.75 -6.15 4.92
N ALA A 77 7.96 -4.92 4.44
CA ALA A 77 7.90 -3.73 5.30
C ALA A 77 6.52 -3.56 5.95
N LEU A 78 5.44 -3.76 5.17
CA LEU A 78 4.07 -3.68 5.67
C LEU A 78 3.73 -4.82 6.65
N GLN A 79 4.22 -6.04 6.40
CA GLN A 79 4.06 -7.17 7.33
C GLN A 79 4.77 -6.92 8.66
N VAL A 80 5.98 -6.37 8.63
CA VAL A 80 6.73 -6.02 9.85
C VAL A 80 5.96 -4.99 10.68
N LEU A 81 5.38 -3.98 10.02
CA LEU A 81 4.54 -2.98 10.70
C LEU A 81 3.25 -3.58 11.26
N GLN A 82 2.64 -4.55 10.57
CA GLN A 82 1.45 -5.27 11.06
C GLN A 82 1.76 -6.05 12.34
N GLN A 83 2.88 -6.76 12.36
CA GLN A 83 3.33 -7.55 13.51
C GLN A 83 3.68 -6.66 14.71
N GLN A 84 4.19 -5.45 14.46
CA GLN A 84 4.48 -4.47 15.53
C GLN A 84 3.21 -3.80 16.07
N GLY A 85 2.16 -3.65 15.25
CA GLY A 85 0.87 -3.06 15.65
C GLY A 85 -0.09 -4.03 16.35
N SER A 86 0.04 -5.35 16.14
CA SER A 86 -0.81 -6.39 16.76
C SER A 86 -0.34 -6.88 18.14
N GLY A 87 0.61 -6.19 18.77
CA GLY A 87 1.23 -6.60 20.04
C GLY A 87 0.90 -5.73 21.27
N ALA A 88 -0.18 -4.93 21.25
CA ALA A 88 -0.59 -4.07 22.36
C ALA A 88 -1.98 -4.44 22.90
#